data_AF-A0A817PXA0-F1
#
_entry.id   AF-A0A817PXA0-F1
#
_cell.length_a   1.000
_cell.length_b   1.000
_cell.length_c   1.000
_cell.angle_alpha   90.00
_cell.angle_beta   90.00
_cell.angle_gamma   90.00
#
_symmetry.space_group_name_H-M   'P 1'
#
loop_
_entity.id
_entity.type
_entity.pdbx_description
1 polymer ?
#
loop_
_entity_poly.entity_id
_entity_poly.type
_entity_poly.pdbx_seq_one_letter_code
_entity_poly.pdbx_strand_id
1 'polypeptide(L)'
;TDNTVRTIYYNKINMAHSSTIDWTREPITSMAGIMNTLAEDMQWFHPSGEIMVKRENDPWIIAKRSDMRELLIVVNHKNANLKEISDKVKQIFATQFSNILLTE
;
A
#
# COMPACT_ATOMS: atom_id res chain seq x y z
N THR A 1 14.77 16.13 -4.78
CA THR A 1 13.52 16.50 -4.10
C THR A 1 12.42 15.90 -4.94
N ASP A 2 11.85 14.76 -4.58
CA ASP A 2 10.93 14.71 -3.46
C ASP A 2 10.69 13.26 -3.01
N ASN A 3 10.79 13.01 -1.71
CA ASN A 3 10.52 11.69 -1.10
C ASN A 3 9.00 11.50 -1.02
N THR A 4 8.40 10.99 -2.11
CA THR A 4 6.95 10.88 -2.22
C THR A 4 6.45 9.53 -1.74
N VAL A 5 5.38 9.56 -0.94
CA VAL A 5 4.65 8.36 -0.51
C VAL A 5 3.27 8.43 -1.13
N ARG A 6 2.90 7.38 -1.84
CA ARG A 6 1.57 7.21 -2.41
C ARG A 6 0.92 5.97 -1.80
N THR A 7 -0.38 6.02 -1.58
CA THR A 7 -1.12 4.98 -0.87
C THR A 7 -2.46 4.75 -1.51
N ILE A 8 -2.89 3.50 -1.53
CA ILE A 8 -4.25 3.09 -1.80
C ILE A 8 -4.72 2.25 -0.61
N TYR A 9 -5.79 2.69 0.02
CA TYR A 9 -6.45 2.00 1.11
C TYR A 9 -7.79 1.44 0.64
N TYR A 10 -8.10 0.22 1.07
CA TYR A 10 -9.38 -0.42 0.83
C TYR A 10 -9.85 -1.18 2.07
N ASN A 11 -11.10 -0.95 2.46
CA ASN A 11 -11.77 -1.69 3.52
C ASN A 11 -12.89 -2.53 2.93
N LYS A 12 -12.74 -3.84 2.95
CA LYS A 12 -13.76 -4.74 2.42
C LYS A 12 -15.03 -4.78 3.26
N ILE A 13 -14.96 -4.47 4.56
CA ILE A 13 -16.12 -4.56 5.47
C ILE A 13 -17.18 -3.52 5.11
N ASN A 14 -16.77 -2.27 4.88
CA ASN A 14 -17.68 -1.15 4.62
C ASN A 14 -17.50 -0.56 3.22
N MET A 15 -16.79 -1.27 2.33
CA MET A 15 -16.48 -0.84 0.97
C MET A 15 -15.78 0.53 0.87
N ALA A 16 -15.13 0.99 1.94
CA ALA A 16 -14.44 2.27 1.94
C ALA A 16 -13.14 2.21 1.13
N HIS A 17 -12.85 3.27 0.39
CA HIS A 17 -11.64 3.42 -0.40
C HIS A 17 -11.05 4.82 -0.23
N SER A 18 -9.73 4.92 -0.19
CA SER A 18 -8.99 6.19 -0.21
C SER A 18 -7.71 6.02 -1.00
N SER A 19 -7.38 6.97 -1.88
CA SER A 19 -6.18 6.94 -2.71
C SER A 19 -5.52 8.31 -2.74
N THR A 20 -4.19 8.33 -2.66
CA THR A 20 -3.39 9.54 -2.94
C THR A 20 -2.80 9.52 -4.36
N ILE A 21 -3.12 8.49 -5.15
CA ILE A 21 -2.72 8.35 -6.55
C ILE A 21 -3.80 8.99 -7.44
N ASP A 22 -3.38 9.97 -8.24
CA ASP A 22 -4.18 10.49 -9.35
C ASP A 22 -4.02 9.59 -10.58
N TRP A 23 -5.02 8.74 -10.80
CA TRP A 23 -5.03 7.77 -11.89
C TRP A 23 -5.10 8.38 -13.29
N THR A 24 -5.50 9.65 -13.40
CA THR A 24 -5.61 10.33 -14.70
C THR A 24 -4.24 10.78 -15.24
N ARG A 25 -3.22 10.84 -14.39
CA ARG A 25 -1.90 11.39 -14.70
C ARG A 25 -0.77 10.37 -14.69
N GLU A 26 -1.07 9.11 -14.34
CA GLU A 26 -0.08 8.04 -14.24
C GLU A 26 -0.20 7.07 -15.43
N PRO A 27 0.93 6.53 -15.95
CA PRO A 27 0.88 5.42 -16.89
C PRO A 27 0.31 4.18 -16.18
N ILE A 28 -1.01 4.00 -16.35
CA ILE A 28 -1.87 3.02 -15.66
C ILE A 28 -1.34 1.60 -15.82
N THR A 29 -0.70 1.28 -16.95
CA THR A 29 -0.43 -0.11 -17.35
C THR A 29 0.61 -0.82 -16.48
N SER A 30 1.65 -0.14 -16.00
CA SER A 30 2.72 -0.82 -15.22
C SER A 30 2.42 -0.92 -13.73
N MET A 31 1.80 0.12 -13.15
CA MET A 31 1.50 0.11 -11.71
C MET A 31 0.26 -0.74 -11.47
N ALA A 32 -0.82 -0.59 -12.26
CA ALA A 32 -2.05 -1.34 -12.04
C ALA A 32 -1.84 -2.85 -12.17
N GLY A 33 -0.99 -3.30 -13.09
CA GLY A 33 -0.64 -4.72 -13.21
C GLY A 33 0.05 -5.28 -11.97
N ILE A 34 1.02 -4.55 -11.42
CA ILE A 34 1.72 -4.97 -10.18
C ILE A 34 0.75 -4.96 -9.00
N MET A 35 -0.11 -3.94 -8.91
CA MET A 35 -1.10 -3.85 -7.85
C MET A 35 -2.10 -5.01 -7.91
N ASN A 36 -2.55 -5.38 -9.11
CA ASN A 36 -3.44 -6.52 -9.28
C ASN A 36 -2.77 -7.83 -8.91
N THR A 37 -1.53 -8.03 -9.37
CA THR A 37 -0.73 -9.24 -9.02
C THR A 37 -0.55 -9.35 -7.50
N LEU A 38 -0.16 -8.25 -6.84
CA LEU A 38 -0.01 -8.24 -5.39
C LEU A 38 -1.34 -8.43 -4.66
N ALA A 39 -2.45 -7.88 -5.17
CA ALA A 39 -3.76 -8.10 -4.58
C ALA A 39 -4.19 -9.57 -4.66
N GLU A 40 -3.91 -10.25 -5.79
CA GLU A 40 -4.12 -11.70 -5.94
C GLU A 40 -3.23 -12.49 -4.96
N ASP A 41 -1.95 -12.14 -4.86
CA ASP A 41 -1.02 -12.78 -3.92
C ASP A 41 -1.47 -12.58 -2.45
N MET A 42 -2.04 -11.42 -2.12
CA MET A 42 -2.55 -11.11 -0.78
C MET A 42 -3.75 -11.97 -0.36
N GLN A 43 -4.44 -12.63 -1.29
CA GLN A 43 -5.53 -13.56 -0.97
C GLN A 43 -5.04 -14.79 -0.20
N TRP A 44 -3.79 -15.21 -0.42
CA TRP A 44 -3.16 -16.33 0.29
C TRP A 44 -2.82 -16.02 1.74
N PHE A 45 -2.77 -14.74 2.11
CA PHE A 45 -2.48 -14.30 3.47
C PHE A 45 -3.79 -14.09 4.25
N HIS A 46 -4.09 -14.99 5.18
CA HIS A 46 -5.25 -14.88 6.07
C HIS A 46 -4.85 -15.20 7.53
N PRO A 47 -5.22 -14.36 8.52
CA PRO A 47 -6.00 -13.12 8.40
C PRO A 47 -5.15 -11.88 8.08
N SER A 48 -3.83 -11.94 8.20
CA SER A 48 -2.93 -10.80 8.00
C SER A 48 -1.66 -11.22 7.24
N GLY A 49 -1.02 -10.25 6.59
CA GLY A 49 0.19 -10.49 5.80
C GLY A 49 0.77 -9.20 5.24
N GLU A 50 1.99 -9.30 4.74
CA GLU A 50 2.71 -8.19 4.11
C GLU A 50 3.63 -8.72 3.02
N ILE A 51 3.57 -8.11 1.84
CA ILE A 51 4.49 -8.34 0.72
C ILE A 51 5.20 -7.03 0.44
N MET A 52 6.54 -7.07 0.38
CA MET A 52 7.38 -5.91 0.05
C MET A 52 8.23 -6.22 -1.18
N VAL A 53 8.13 -5.37 -2.19
CA VAL A 53 8.85 -5.49 -3.45
C VAL A 53 9.67 -4.22 -3.69
N LYS A 54 10.98 -4.37 -3.87
CA LYS A 54 11.85 -3.28 -4.36
C LYS A 54 12.02 -3.40 -5.87
N ARG A 55 11.65 -2.37 -6.63
CA ARG A 55 11.89 -2.34 -8.09
C ARG A 55 13.25 -1.76 -8.43
N GLU A 56 13.75 -2.10 -9.61
CA GLU A 56 15.04 -1.64 -10.15
C GLU A 56 15.14 -0.11 -10.25
N ASN A 57 14.02 0.57 -10.53
CA ASN A 57 13.95 2.03 -10.60
C ASN A 57 13.82 2.73 -9.22
N ASP A 58 14.06 2.01 -8.12
CA ASP A 58 14.00 2.42 -6.72
C ASP A 58 12.63 2.63 -6.01
N PRO A 59 11.42 2.49 -6.60
CA PRO A 59 10.22 2.52 -5.77
C PRO A 59 10.06 1.21 -5.01
N TRP A 60 9.76 1.32 -3.72
CA TRP A 60 9.24 0.22 -2.92
C TRP A 60 7.73 0.14 -3.09
N ILE A 61 7.22 -1.07 -3.33
CA ILE A 61 5.80 -1.37 -3.40
C ILE A 61 5.50 -2.34 -2.28
N ILE A 62 4.53 -1.99 -1.44
CA ILE A 62 4.17 -2.76 -0.26
C ILE A 62 2.67 -3.04 -0.34
N ALA A 63 2.28 -4.29 -0.22
CA ALA A 63 0.91 -4.71 0.00
C ALA A 63 0.80 -5.24 1.42
N LYS A 64 -0.13 -4.70 2.21
CA LYS A 64 -0.33 -5.09 3.61
C LYS A 64 -1.80 -5.35 3.86
N ARG A 65 -2.09 -6.45 4.56
CA ARG A 65 -3.44 -6.82 4.97
C ARG A 65 -3.48 -7.04 6.47
N SER A 66 -4.57 -6.58 7.06
CA SER A 66 -5.00 -6.97 8.40
C SER A 66 -6.50 -7.20 8.38
N ASP A 67 -6.89 -8.44 8.60
CA ASP A 67 -8.26 -8.93 8.54
C ASP A 67 -8.89 -8.74 7.15
N MET A 68 -9.76 -7.73 7.03
CA MET A 68 -10.53 -7.37 5.83
C MET A 68 -10.09 -6.01 5.26
N ARG A 69 -9.01 -5.43 5.79
CA ARG A 69 -8.47 -4.15 5.37
C ARG A 69 -7.15 -4.34 4.66
N GLU A 70 -7.05 -3.75 3.49
CA GLU A 70 -5.90 -3.86 2.60
C GLU A 70 -5.35 -2.46 2.34
N LEU A 71 -4.02 -2.36 2.42
CA LEU A 71 -3.29 -1.13 2.19
C LEU A 71 -2.15 -1.43 1.24
N LEU A 72 -2.17 -0.77 0.09
CA LEU A 72 -1.06 -0.74 -0.82
C LEU A 72 -0.32 0.60 -0.68
N ILE A 73 1.00 0.54 -0.59
CA ILE A 73 1.88 1.69 -0.42
C ILE A 73 2.95 1.65 -1.50
N VAL A 74 3.14 2.78 -2.18
CA VAL A 74 4.27 3.02 -3.07
C VAL A 74 5.14 4.10 -2.45
N VAL A 75 6.36 3.74 -2.08
CA VAL A 75 7.35 4.66 -1.51
C VAL A 75 8.43 4.93 -2.55
N ASN A 76 8.45 6.15 -3.08
CA ASN A 76 9.51 6.62 -3.96
C ASN A 76 10.55 7.38 -3.11
N HIS A 77 11.42 6.62 -2.46
CA HIS A 77 12.52 7.12 -1.65
C HIS A 77 13.80 6.47 -2.14
N LYS A 78 14.59 7.22 -2.92
CA LYS A 78 15.86 6.73 -3.46
C LYS A 78 16.78 6.27 -2.35
N ASN A 79 17.44 5.13 -2.54
CA ASN A 79 18.40 4.54 -1.60
C ASN A 79 17.82 4.12 -0.24
N ALA A 80 16.50 4.12 -0.05
CA ALA A 80 15.90 3.63 1.19
C ALA A 80 16.19 2.14 1.39
N ASN A 81 16.59 1.79 2.61
CA ASN A 81 16.80 0.39 3.01
C ASN A 81 15.50 -0.23 3.56
N LEU A 82 15.50 -1.56 3.68
CA LEU A 82 14.31 -2.31 4.12
C LEU A 82 13.81 -1.89 5.50
N LYS A 83 14.72 -1.55 6.43
CA LYS A 83 14.36 -1.13 7.78
C LYS A 83 13.61 0.19 7.77
N GLU A 84 14.13 1.18 7.04
CA GLU A 84 13.48 2.50 6.90
C GLU A 84 12.09 2.39 6.29
N ILE A 85 11.95 1.55 5.27
CA ILE A 85 10.66 1.30 4.62
C ILE A 85 9.69 0.60 5.57
N SER A 86 10.15 -0.42 6.30
CA SER A 86 9.31 -1.13 7.29
C SER A 86 8.80 -0.20 8.39
N ASP A 87 9.68 0.65 8.95
CA ASP A 87 9.31 1.60 9.99
C ASP A 87 8.29 2.63 9.46
N LYS A 88 8.45 3.08 8.21
CA LYS A 88 7.52 4.01 7.56
C LYS A 88 6.16 3.37 7.23
N VAL A 89 6.14 2.11 6.79
CA VAL A 89 4.91 1.36 6.54
C VAL A 89 4.09 1.23 7.83
N LYS A 90 4.72 0.91 8.96
CA LYS A 90 4.04 0.86 10.27
C LYS A 90 3.38 2.19 10.62
N GLN A 91 4.08 3.30 10.40
CA GLN A 91 3.54 4.64 10.65
C GLN A 91 2.31 4.93 9.77
N ILE A 92 2.42 4.71 8.46
CA ILE A 92 1.32 4.95 7.51
C ILE A 92 0.12 4.06 7.84
N PHE A 93 0.38 2.79 8.14
CA PHE A 93 -0.66 1.83 8.49
C PHE A 93 -1.39 2.26 9.76
N ALA A 94 -0.68 2.67 10.81
CA ALA A 94 -1.29 3.19 12.03
C ALA A 94 -2.19 4.40 11.76
N THR A 95 -1.73 5.38 10.95
CA THR A 95 -2.52 6.58 10.61
C THR A 95 -3.76 6.26 9.78
N GLN A 96 -3.65 5.37 8.78
CA GLN A 96 -4.78 5.00 7.93
C GLN A 96 -5.81 4.17 8.69
N PHE A 97 -5.37 3.35 9.65
CA PHE A 97 -6.26 2.47 10.40
C PHE A 97 -6.85 3.12 11.66
N SER A 98 -6.20 4.14 12.23
CA SER A 98 -6.75 4.88 13.38
C SER A 98 -7.93 5.78 13.02
N ASN A 99 -8.05 6.17 11.75
CA ASN A 99 -9.08 7.12 11.29
C ASN A 99 -10.38 6.46 10.82
N ILE A 100 -10.55 5.16 11.02
CA ILE A 100 -11.74 4.43 10.58
C ILE A 100 -12.71 4.35 11.75
N LEU A 101 -13.77 5.17 11.70
CA LEU A 101 -14.90 5.03 12.61
C LEU A 101 -15.54 3.65 12.39
N LEU A 102 -15.57 2.85 13.44
CA LEU A 102 -16.43 1.68 13.53
C LEU A 102 -17.83 2.22 13.86
N THR A 103 -18.72 2.26 12.89
CA THR A 103 -20.16 2.38 13.18
C THR A 103 -20.64 1.04 13.70
N GLU A 104 -21.07 1.02 14.96
CA GLU A 104 -21.80 -0.07 15.62
C GLU A 104 -23.13 -0.39 14.90
#